data_AF-A0A2E7TJZ9-F1
#
_entry.id   AF-A0A2E7TJZ9-F1
#
_cell.length_a   1.000
_cell.length_b   1.000
_cell.length_c   1.000
_cell.angle_alpha   90.00
_cell.angle_beta   90.00
_cell.angle_gamma   90.00
#
_symmetry.space_group_name_H-M   'P 1'
#
loop_
_entity.id
_entity.type
_entity.pdbx_description
1 polymer ?
#
loop_
_entity_poly.entity_id
_entity_poly.type
_entity_poly.pdbx_seq_one_letter_code
_entity_poly.pdbx_strand_id
1 'polypeptide(L)' 'MKKLIKLIIYLVFIRFVVSLFNENSSIKEQIDKLKEEITNLEISDLDQKIKDFQNKIDGFKDKNQES' A
#
# COMPACT_ATOMS: atom_id res chain seq x y z
N MET A 1 -1.94 34.55 -37.19
CA MET A 1 -3.12 33.98 -36.49
C MET A 1 -3.15 32.45 -36.47
N LYS A 2 -3.12 31.73 -37.61
CA LYS A 2 -3.16 30.25 -37.63
C LYS A 2 -2.04 29.55 -36.81
N LYS A 3 -0.83 30.12 -36.79
CA LYS A 3 0.30 29.61 -35.98
C LYS A 3 0.08 29.76 -34.47
N LEU A 4 -0.53 30.88 -34.04
CA LEU A 4 -0.82 31.15 -32.63
C LEU A 4 -1.92 30.21 -32.09
N ILE A 5 -2.96 29.98 -32.90
CA ILE A 5 -4.04 29.04 -32.57
C ILE A 5 -3.51 27.62 -32.45
N LYS A 6 -2.64 27.19 -33.38
CA LYS A 6 -1.97 25.88 -33.28
C LYS A 6 -1.12 25.75 -32.01
N LEU A 7 -0.43 26.82 -31.60
CA LEU A 7 0.36 26.84 -30.37
C LEU A 7 -0.52 26.66 -29.13
N ILE A 8 -1.65 27.37 -29.06
CA ILE A 8 -2.59 27.26 -27.93
C ILE A 8 -3.17 25.85 -27.83
N ILE A 9 -3.59 25.27 -28.96
CA ILE A 9 -4.10 23.88 -29.00
C ILE A 9 -3.04 22.89 -28.50
N TYR A 10 -1.79 23.08 -28.92
CA TYR A 10 -0.68 22.22 -28.50
C TYR A 10 -0.42 22.31 -26.99
N LEU A 11 -0.47 23.51 -26.41
CA LEU A 11 -0.31 23.72 -24.97
C LEU A 11 -1.44 23.09 -24.16
N VAL A 12 -2.68 23.19 -24.64
CA VAL A 12 -3.84 22.53 -24.00
C VAL A 12 -3.70 21.02 -24.04
N PHE A 13 -3.30 20.47 -25.18
CA PHE A 13 -3.07 19.03 -25.34
C PHE A 13 -1.95 18.52 -24.43
N ILE A 14 -0.81 19.22 -24.35
CA ILE A 14 0.29 18.87 -23.44
C ILE A 14 -0.19 18.89 -21.99
N ARG A 15 -0.91 19.93 -21.56
CA ARG A 15 -1.43 20.00 -20.18
C ARG A 15 -2.36 18.83 -19.86
N PHE A 16 -3.24 18.47 -20.80
CA PHE A 16 -4.12 17.33 -20.64
C PHE A 16 -3.34 16.02 -20.47
N VAL A 17 -2.35 15.77 -21.33
CA VAL A 17 -1.50 14.58 -21.24
C VAL A 17 -0.73 14.54 -19.92
N VAL A 18 -0.10 15.64 -19.51
CA VAL A 18 0.64 15.75 -18.23
C VAL A 18 -0.29 15.51 -17.03
N SER A 19 -1.53 16.00 -17.07
CA SER A 19 -2.52 15.76 -16.02
C SER A 19 -2.84 14.28 -15.86
N LEU A 20 -3.04 13.55 -16.97
CA LEU A 20 -3.29 12.11 -16.93
C LEU A 20 -2.11 11.32 -16.38
N PHE A 21 -0.87 11.74 -16.70
CA PHE A 21 0.33 11.11 -16.13
C PHE A 21 0.48 11.37 -14.62
N ASN A 22 0.18 12.59 -14.15
CA ASN A 22 0.23 12.91 -12.73
C ASN A 22 -0.85 12.17 -11.93
N GLU A 23 -2.05 12.08 -12.47
CA GLU A 23 -3.17 11.37 -11.83
C GLU A 23 -2.85 9.87 -11.72
N ASN A 24 -2.32 9.26 -12.77
CA ASN A 24 -1.85 7.87 -12.73
C ASN A 24 -0.67 7.64 -11.77
N SER A 25 0.24 8.60 -11.64
CA SER A 25 1.36 8.50 -10.69
C SER A 25 0.87 8.58 -9.24
N SER A 26 -0.07 9.48 -8.94
CA SER A 26 -0.64 9.62 -7.59
C SER A 26 -1.49 8.41 -7.22
N ILE A 27 -2.29 7.87 -8.15
CA ILE A 27 -3.07 6.65 -7.94
C ILE A 27 -2.13 5.47 -7.67
N LYS A 28 -1.02 5.35 -8.43
CA LYS A 28 -0.03 4.30 -8.20
C LYS A 28 0.59 4.40 -6.80
N GLU A 29 0.96 5.60 -6.37
CA GLU A 29 1.53 5.82 -5.03
C GLU A 29 0.53 5.46 -3.92
N GLN A 30 -0.76 5.79 -4.09
CA GLN A 30 -1.82 5.40 -3.14
C GLN A 30 -2.03 3.88 -3.11
N ILE A 31 -1.98 3.21 -4.26
CA ILE A 31 -2.07 1.74 -4.35
C ILE A 31 -0.88 1.08 -3.63
N ASP A 32 0.33 1.60 -3.80
CA ASP A 32 1.52 1.04 -3.16
C ASP A 32 1.48 1.23 -1.64
N LYS A 33 1.02 2.39 -1.14
CA LYS A 33 0.77 2.61 0.30
C LYS A 33 -0.29 1.68 0.87
N LEU A 34 -1.41 1.50 0.15
CA LEU A 34 -2.47 0.56 0.55
C LEU A 34 -1.96 -0.88 0.65
N LYS A 35 -1.11 -1.32 -0.28
CA LYS A 35 -0.50 -2.66 -0.23
C LYS A 35 0.42 -2.81 0.99
N GLU A 36 1.20 -1.79 1.30
CA GLU A 36 2.10 -1.79 2.46
C GLU A 36 1.31 -1.84 3.77
N GLU A 37 0.24 -1.04 3.89
CA GLU A 37 -0.66 -1.07 5.05
C GLU A 37 -1.33 -2.44 5.23
N ILE A 38 -1.83 -3.05 4.15
CA ILE A 38 -2.41 -4.41 4.19
C ILE A 38 -1.36 -5.43 4.66
N THR A 39 -0.15 -5.37 4.09
CA THR A 39 0.92 -6.30 4.44
C THR A 39 1.32 -6.18 5.92
N ASN A 40 1.41 -4.95 6.44
CA ASN A 40 1.75 -4.70 7.84
C ASN A 40 0.64 -5.19 8.79
N LEU A 41 -0.63 -5.01 8.43
CA LEU A 41 -1.76 -5.54 9.20
C LEU A 41 -1.73 -7.08 9.24
N GLU A 42 -1.51 -7.72 8.10
CA GLU A 42 -1.41 -9.18 8.02
C GLU A 42 -0.23 -9.73 8.84
N ILE A 43 0.93 -9.05 8.82
CA ILE A 43 2.09 -9.41 9.63
C ILE A 43 1.79 -9.24 11.13
N SER A 44 1.15 -8.14 11.53
CA SER A 44 0.78 -7.90 12.93
C SER A 44 -0.17 -8.98 13.46
N ASP A 45 -1.16 -9.36 12.67
CA ASP A 45 -2.09 -10.45 13.02
C ASP A 45 -1.37 -11.80 13.13
N LEU A 46 -0.40 -12.06 12.25
CA LEU A 46 0.43 -13.27 12.29
C LEU A 46 1.32 -13.30 13.54
N ASP A 47 1.97 -12.18 13.88
CA ASP A 47 2.80 -12.06 15.08
C ASP A 47 1.99 -12.30 16.36
N GLN A 48 0.77 -11.77 16.43
CA GLN A 48 -0.12 -12.02 17.56
C GLN A 48 -0.52 -13.49 17.64
N LYS A 49 -0.88 -14.12 16.52
CA LYS A 49 -1.17 -15.56 16.48
C LYS A 49 0.02 -16.42 16.90
N ILE A 50 1.23 -16.06 16.49
CA ILE A 50 2.47 -16.78 16.88
C ILE A 50 2.70 -16.64 18.39
N LYS A 51 2.54 -15.45 18.97
CA LYS A 51 2.65 -15.24 20.42
C LYS A 51 1.60 -16.03 21.19
N ASP A 52 0.36 -16.01 20.75
CA ASP A 52 -0.72 -16.78 21.38
C ASP A 52 -0.45 -18.29 21.31
N PHE A 53 0.11 -18.77 20.20
CA PHE A 53 0.51 -20.16 20.05
C PHE A 53 1.67 -20.54 20.97
N GLN A 54 2.70 -19.69 21.08
CA GLN A 54 3.83 -19.86 22.00
C GLN A 54 3.36 -19.90 23.45
N ASN A 55 2.58 -18.90 23.88
CA ASN A 55 2.02 -18.83 25.23
C ASN A 55 1.20 -20.08 25.58
N LYS A 56 0.45 -20.62 24.61
CA LYS A 56 -0.30 -21.85 24.79
C LYS A 56 0.62 -23.07 24.97
N ILE A 57 1.67 -23.19 24.16
CA ILE A 57 2.67 -24.26 24.29
C ILE A 57 3.42 -24.19 25.63
N ASP A 58 3.83 -23.00 26.05
CA ASP A 58 4.55 -22.82 27.31
C ASP A 58 3.65 -23.16 28.51
N GLY A 59 2.38 -22.71 28.48
CA GLY A 59 1.39 -23.12 29.48
C GLY A 59 1.08 -24.62 29.50
N PHE A 60 1.30 -25.36 28.40
CA PHE A 60 1.26 -26.82 28.39
C PHE A 60 2.50 -27.47 29.00
N LYS A 61 3.69 -26.87 28.84
CA LYS A 61 4.93 -27.37 29.44
C LYS A 61 4.93 -27.22 30.96
N ASP A 62 4.48 -26.08 31.47
CA ASP A 62 4.46 -25.81 32.91
C ASP A 62 3.53 -26.79 33.65
N LYS A 63 2.37 -27.10 33.07
CA LYS A 63 1.42 -28.08 33.65
C LYS A 63 1.93 -29.52 33.68
N ASN A 64 2.86 -29.88 32.79
CA ASN A 64 3.44 -31.22 32.74
C ASN A 64 4.67 -31.37 33.64
N GLN A 65 5.23 -30.27 34.17
CA GLN A 65 6.33 -30.30 35.13
C GLN A 65 5.85 -30.31 36.59
N GLU A 66 4.60 -29.93 36.85
CA GLU A 66 3.97 -30.00 38.18
C GLU A 66 3.28 -31.35 38.50
N SER A 67 3.40 -32.36 37.63
CA SER A 67 2.75 -33.68 37.79
C SER A 67 3.73 -34.83 37.98
#